data_AF-A0A6G3TJT6-F1
#
_entry.id   AF-A0A6G3TJT6-F1
#
_cell.length_a   1.000
_cell.length_b   1.000
_cell.length_c   1.000
_cell.angle_alpha   90.00
_cell.angle_beta   90.00
_cell.angle_gamma   90.00
#
_symmetry.space_group_name_H-M   'P 1'
#
loop_
_entity.id
_entity.type
_entity.pdbx_description
1 polymer ?
#
loop_
_entity_poly.entity_id
_entity_poly.type
_entity_poly.pdbx_seq_one_letter_code
_entity_poly.pdbx_strand_id
1 'polypeptide(L)'
;AGLLVPGREHGTGYRVYGPADVRDARVVRTLRRSHHLFEQIRPVLEDLRRAGSSEALRTAVEARGRALTARARSMLAGAGALHAYLE
;
A
#
# COMPACT_ATOMS: atom_id res chain seq x y z
N ALA A 1 -14.47 3.96 4.04
CA ALA A 1 -13.06 4.14 4.43
C ALA A 1 -12.95 4.33 5.94
N GLY A 2 -12.23 3.42 6.61
CA GLY A 2 -12.06 3.34 8.07
C GLY A 2 -10.76 2.60 8.39
N LEU A 3 -9.67 3.02 7.74
CA LEU A 3 -8.36 2.35 7.83
C LEU A 3 -7.62 2.70 9.13
N LEU A 4 -7.90 3.88 9.67
CA LEU A 4 -7.45 4.31 11.00
C LEU A 4 -8.68 4.47 11.88
N VAL A 5 -8.57 4.00 13.12
CA VAL A 5 -9.63 4.10 14.13
C VAL A 5 -9.01 4.68 15.41
N PRO A 6 -8.58 5.96 15.38
CA PRO A 6 -7.99 6.62 16.53
C PRO A 6 -9.01 6.72 17.66
N GLY A 7 -8.52 6.66 18.90
CA GLY A 7 -9.33 6.91 20.09
C GLY A 7 -9.87 8.34 20.12
N ARG A 8 -10.81 8.61 21.03
CA ARG A 8 -11.32 9.96 21.29
C ARG A 8 -11.05 10.38 22.72
N GLU A 9 -10.64 11.63 22.91
CA GLU A 9 -10.45 12.22 24.22
C GLU A 9 -11.81 12.39 24.92
N HIS A 10 -11.86 12.05 26.21
CA HIS A 10 -13.05 12.23 27.02
C HIS A 10 -13.25 13.71 27.36
N GLY A 11 -14.47 14.23 27.18
CA GLY A 11 -14.80 15.65 27.40
C GLY A 11 -14.84 16.45 26.11
N THR A 12 -13.77 16.48 25.31
CA THR A 12 -13.71 17.26 24.05
C THR A 12 -14.22 16.49 22.83
N GLY A 13 -14.10 15.15 22.84
CA GLY A 13 -14.43 14.30 21.71
C GLY A 13 -13.44 14.36 20.54
N TYR A 14 -12.30 15.04 20.69
CA TYR A 14 -11.25 15.12 19.67
C TYR A 14 -10.57 13.78 19.44
N ARG A 15 -10.09 13.55 18.21
CA ARG A 15 -9.35 12.33 17.85
C ARG A 15 -7.93 12.39 18.42
N VAL A 16 -7.54 11.35 19.13
CA VAL A 16 -6.18 11.18 19.65
C VAL A 16 -5.48 10.09 18.85
N TYR A 17 -4.35 10.44 18.25
CA TYR A 17 -3.57 9.53 17.41
C TYR A 17 -2.36 9.03 18.20
N GLY A 18 -2.35 7.73 18.49
CA GLY A 18 -1.21 7.10 19.14
C GLY A 18 -0.09 6.74 18.15
N PRO A 19 1.06 6.25 18.64
CA PRO A 19 2.17 5.80 17.79
C PRO A 19 1.75 4.73 16.76
N ALA A 20 0.82 3.84 17.12
CA ALA A 20 0.29 2.83 16.21
C ALA A 20 -0.51 3.45 15.04
N ASP A 21 -1.35 4.46 15.31
CA ASP A 21 -2.10 5.15 14.28
C ASP A 21 -1.19 5.89 13.31
N VAL A 22 -0.13 6.52 13.82
CA VAL A 22 0.87 7.22 13.00
C VAL A 22 1.64 6.24 12.12
N ARG A 23 2.03 5.08 12.66
CA ARG A 23 2.68 4.01 11.89
C ARG A 23 1.76 3.51 10.77
N ASP A 24 0.52 3.15 11.10
CA ASP A 24 -0.46 2.66 10.13
C ASP A 24 -0.74 3.73 9.06
N ALA A 25 -0.83 5.02 9.44
CA ALA A 25 -1.01 6.12 8.50
C ALA A 25 0.14 6.25 7.49
N ARG A 26 1.38 6.03 7.94
CA ARG A 26 2.56 6.01 7.05
C ARG A 26 2.47 4.86 6.04
N VAL A 27 2.07 3.66 6.48
CA VAL A 27 1.86 2.51 5.60
C VAL A 27 0.77 2.80 4.57
N VAL A 28 -0.39 3.31 5.00
CA VAL A 28 -1.49 3.73 4.11
C VAL A 28 -0.99 4.74 3.08
N ARG A 29 -0.24 5.77 3.52
CA ARG A 29 0.30 6.81 2.63
C ARG A 29 1.21 6.20 1.56
N THR A 30 2.11 5.29 1.94
CA THR A 30 3.01 4.61 1.01
C THR A 30 2.22 3.81 -0.03
N LEU A 31 1.29 2.96 0.41
CA LEU A 31 0.50 2.12 -0.48
C LEU A 31 -0.42 2.92 -1.41
N ARG A 32 -0.97 4.05 -0.93
CA ARG A 32 -1.76 4.96 -1.76
C ARG A 32 -0.93 5.63 -2.86
N ARG A 33 0.31 6.03 -2.58
CA ARG A 33 1.22 6.55 -3.62
C ARG A 33 1.58 5.47 -4.65
N SER A 34 1.51 4.20 -4.27
CA SER A 34 1.69 3.06 -5.16
C SER A 34 0.40 2.62 -5.87
N HIS A 35 -0.67 3.44 -5.83
CA HIS A 35 -1.97 3.23 -6.48
C HIS A 35 -2.81 2.06 -5.94
N HIS A 36 -2.59 1.61 -4.71
CA HIS A 36 -3.47 0.62 -4.08
C HIS A 36 -4.81 1.26 -3.67
N LEU A 37 -5.92 0.55 -3.89
CA LEU A 37 -7.26 0.92 -3.45
C LEU A 37 -7.42 0.67 -1.94
N PHE A 38 -8.37 1.35 -1.28
CA PHE A 38 -8.58 1.17 0.16
C PHE A 38 -8.94 -0.28 0.55
N GLU A 39 -9.71 -0.98 -0.29
CA GLU A 39 -10.04 -2.39 -0.07
C GLU A 39 -8.81 -3.32 -0.15
N GLN A 40 -7.79 -2.93 -0.92
CA GLN A 40 -6.53 -3.66 -1.00
C GLN A 40 -5.59 -3.35 0.17
N ILE A 41 -5.74 -2.18 0.79
CA ILE A 41 -4.89 -1.73 1.90
C ILE A 41 -5.34 -2.33 3.24
N ARG A 42 -6.65 -2.52 3.42
CA ARG A 42 -7.24 -3.07 4.66
C ARG A 42 -6.61 -4.40 5.11
N PRO A 43 -6.54 -5.46 4.29
CA PRO A 43 -5.96 -6.75 4.72
C PRO A 43 -4.48 -6.62 5.11
N VAL A 44 -3.72 -5.76 4.43
CA VAL A 44 -2.30 -5.51 4.76
C VAL A 44 -2.16 -4.89 6.15
N LEU A 45 -3.04 -3.96 6.53
CA LEU A 45 -3.04 -3.36 7.86
C LEU A 45 -3.48 -4.36 8.94
N GLU A 46 -4.48 -5.20 8.66
CA GLU A 46 -4.94 -6.24 9.58
C GLU A 46 -3.83 -7.27 9.85
N ASP A 47 -3.11 -7.68 8.80
CA ASP A 47 -1.97 -8.58 8.93
C ASP A 47 -0.82 -7.95 9.71
N LEU A 48 -0.53 -6.66 9.48
CA LEU A 48 0.46 -5.90 10.25
C LEU A 48 0.10 -5.81 11.75
N ARG A 49 -1.17 -5.59 12.07
CA ARG A 49 -1.66 -5.54 13.46
C ARG A 49 -1.63 -6.92 14.13
N ARG A 50 -1.93 -7.98 13.39
CA ARG A 50 -2.01 -9.36 13.90
C ARG A 50 -0.65 -10.00 14.06
N ALA A 51 0.23 -9.85 13.07
CA ALA A 51 1.55 -10.47 13.05
C ALA A 51 2.62 -9.64 13.78
N GLY A 52 2.36 -8.35 14.01
CA GLY A 52 3.31 -7.43 14.65
C GLY A 52 4.64 -7.26 13.89
N SER A 53 4.74 -7.79 12.66
CA SER A 53 6.03 -8.10 12.04
C SER A 53 6.17 -7.48 10.65
N SER A 54 7.37 -6.92 10.42
CA SER A 54 7.88 -6.47 9.12
C SER A 54 7.85 -7.53 8.01
N GLU A 55 7.69 -8.82 8.34
CA GLU A 55 7.68 -9.93 7.39
C GLU A 55 6.56 -9.79 6.35
N ALA A 56 5.31 -9.59 6.81
CA ALA A 56 4.16 -9.41 5.93
C ALA A 56 4.32 -8.17 5.03
N LEU A 57 4.94 -7.12 5.56
CA LEU A 57 5.28 -5.92 4.79
C LEU A 57 6.35 -6.22 3.73
N ARG A 58 7.40 -6.98 4.06
CA ARG A 58 8.43 -7.40 3.09
C ARG A 58 7.82 -8.24 1.98
N THR A 59 7.00 -9.24 2.30
CA THR A 59 6.32 -10.08 1.30
C THR A 59 5.43 -9.24 0.37
N ALA A 60 4.69 -8.28 0.91
CA ALA A 60 3.87 -7.36 0.10
C ALA A 60 4.72 -6.49 -0.84
N VAL A 61 5.85 -5.96 -0.36
CA VAL A 61 6.79 -5.17 -1.17
C VAL A 61 7.41 -6.01 -2.28
N GLU A 62 7.84 -7.23 -1.99
CA GLU A 62 8.42 -8.14 -2.99
C GLU A 62 7.41 -8.53 -4.08
N ALA A 63 6.18 -8.88 -3.69
CA ALA A 63 5.11 -9.19 -4.64
C ALA A 63 4.84 -8.02 -5.58
N ARG A 64 4.86 -6.78 -5.05
CA ARG A 64 4.70 -5.57 -5.84
C ARG A 64 5.87 -5.33 -6.79
N GLY A 65 7.10 -5.57 -6.34
CA GLY A 65 8.30 -5.51 -7.17
C GLY A 65 8.18 -6.41 -8.39
N ARG A 66 7.79 -7.67 -8.19
CA ARG A 66 7.54 -8.63 -9.28
C ARG A 66 6.48 -8.14 -10.27
N ALA A 67 5.35 -7.63 -9.77
CA ALA A 67 4.28 -7.11 -10.62
C ALA A 67 4.74 -5.87 -11.44
N LEU A 68 5.55 -4.99 -10.86
CA LEU A 68 6.09 -3.83 -11.56
C LEU A 68 7.05 -4.25 -12.67
N THR A 69 7.96 -5.19 -12.38
CA THR A 69 8.89 -5.72 -13.37
C THR A 69 8.16 -6.38 -14.53
N ALA A 70 7.12 -7.16 -14.27
CA ALA A 70 6.32 -7.80 -15.31
C ALA A 70 5.62 -6.76 -16.22
N ARG A 71 5.03 -5.73 -15.61
CA ARG A 71 4.41 -4.62 -16.36
C ARG A 71 5.43 -3.85 -17.19
N ALA A 72 6.59 -3.51 -16.62
CA ALA A 72 7.64 -2.79 -17.32
C ALA A 72 8.14 -3.57 -18.55
N ARG A 73 8.36 -4.88 -18.41
CA ARG A 73 8.72 -5.76 -19.53
C ARG A 73 7.64 -5.78 -20.62
N SER A 74 6.37 -5.84 -20.22
CA SER A 74 5.25 -5.79 -21.17
C SER A 74 5.20 -4.46 -21.94
N MET A 75 5.46 -3.35 -21.27
CA MET A 75 5.53 -2.03 -21.91
C MET A 75 6.70 -1.92 -22.89
N LEU A 76 7.88 -2.46 -22.54
CA LEU A 76 9.04 -2.48 -23.44
C LEU A 76 8.78 -3.33 -24.69
N ALA A 77 8.17 -4.51 -24.52
CA ALA A 77 7.79 -5.35 -25.65
C ALA A 77 6.76 -4.65 -26.56
N GLY A 78 5.75 -4.01 -25.96
CA GLY A 78 4.75 -3.23 -26.72
C GLY A 78 5.38 -2.05 -27.48
N ALA A 79 6.33 -1.34 -26.88
CA ALA A 79 7.04 -0.25 -27.54
C ALA A 79 7.88 -0.75 -28.73
N GLY A 80 8.55 -1.90 -28.59
CA GLY A 80 9.29 -2.52 -29.70
C GLY A 80 8.37 -2.93 -30.86
N ALA A 81 7.23 -3.55 -30.56
CA ALA A 81 6.24 -3.91 -31.58
C ALA A 81 5.65 -2.66 -32.28
N LEU A 82 5.40 -1.58 -31.54
CA LEU A 82 4.93 -0.33 -32.11
C LEU A 82 5.97 0.30 -33.04
N HIS A 83 7.24 0.34 -32.62
CA HIS A 83 8.31 0.87 -33.47
C HIS A 83 8.43 0.09 -34.78
N ALA A 84 8.42 -1.24 -34.71
CA ALA A 84 8.48 -2.10 -35.89
C ALA A 84 7.27 -1.98 -36.83
N TYR A 85 6.13 -1.48 -36.34
CA TYR A 85 4.96 -1.19 -37.17
C TYR A 85 5.04 0.18 -37.88
N LEU A 86 5.79 1.13 -37.30
CA LEU A 86 5.90 2.49 -37.82
C LEU A 86 7.04 2.67 -38.83
N GLU A 87 8.02 1.76 -38.84
CA GLU A 87 9.04 1.61 -39.88
C GLU A 87 8.50 0.79 -41.06
#